data_AF-A0A925J5L1-F1
#
_entry.id   AF-A0A925J5L1-F1
#
_cell.length_a   1.000
_cell.length_b   1.000
_cell.length_c   1.000
_cell.angle_alpha   90.00
_cell.angle_beta   90.00
_cell.angle_gamma   90.00
#
_symmetry.space_group_name_H-M   'P 1'
#
loop_
_entity.id
_entity.type
_entity.pdbx_description
1 polymer ?
#
loop_
_entity_poly.entity_id
_entity_poly.type
_entity_poly.pdbx_seq_one_letter_code
_entity_poly.pdbx_strand_id
1 'polypeptide(L)'
;MATFFPHVTGSFKLEEPPAFRRFTMSPVAMGLLTGLIVRLYRALTLSMGSTSSMVYVGLAFVLGQMLILGLATVHLGNFTLRRWLYLVPVFAIAEVVAEVLVSLALVAAGFERLGSRQAVFADWPGMTISTLLWRFAAIVLYATLLAGVVQLVRYLLLKREKREGTLDRVTGEQTAVNRDS
;
A
#
# COMPACT_ATOMS: atom_id res chain seq x y z
N MET A 1 15.21 36.27 -16.37
CA MET A 1 14.34 35.67 -15.33
C MET A 1 13.55 34.54 -15.99
N ALA A 2 13.91 33.29 -15.71
CA ALA A 2 13.25 32.12 -16.29
C ALA A 2 12.32 31.50 -15.25
N THR A 3 11.01 31.65 -15.47
CA THR A 3 9.94 31.07 -14.66
C THR A 3 9.86 29.56 -14.96
N PHE A 4 10.63 28.75 -14.24
CA PHE A 4 10.82 27.32 -14.54
C PHE A 4 9.98 26.38 -13.65
N PHE A 5 8.74 26.76 -13.33
CA PHE A 5 7.75 25.82 -12.81
C PHE A 5 6.37 26.21 -13.35
N PRO A 6 5.67 25.34 -14.11
CA PRO A 6 4.26 25.57 -14.38
C PRO A 6 3.48 25.49 -13.06
N HIS A 7 2.87 26.61 -12.64
CA HIS A 7 1.91 26.67 -11.53
C HIS A 7 0.57 26.00 -11.85
N VAL A 8 0.45 25.38 -13.03
CA VAL A 8 -0.72 24.60 -13.40
C VAL A 8 -0.54 23.19 -12.84
N THR A 9 -0.85 23.03 -11.55
CA THR A 9 -1.20 21.70 -11.05
C THR A 9 -2.47 21.34 -11.80
N GLY A 10 -2.38 20.39 -12.75
CA GLY A 10 -3.56 19.83 -13.38
C GLY A 10 -4.39 19.15 -12.30
N SER A 11 -5.25 19.90 -11.61
CA SER A 11 -6.23 19.35 -10.70
C SER A 11 -7.30 18.75 -11.59
N PHE A 12 -7.15 17.48 -11.95
CA PHE A 12 -8.28 16.68 -12.35
C PHE A 12 -9.24 16.67 -11.15
N LYS A 13 -10.19 17.62 -11.14
CA LYS A 13 -11.36 17.58 -10.27
C LYS A 13 -12.25 16.48 -10.82
N LEU A 14 -11.86 15.23 -10.59
CA LEU A 14 -12.77 14.13 -10.65
C LEU A 14 -13.72 14.35 -9.47
N GLU A 15 -14.94 14.83 -9.74
CA GLU A 15 -16.01 14.88 -8.74
C GLU A 15 -16.39 13.46 -8.38
N GLU A 16 -15.56 12.83 -7.54
CA GLU A 16 -15.86 11.51 -7.01
C GLU A 16 -17.09 11.62 -6.12
N PRO A 17 -18.09 10.72 -6.30
CA PRO A 17 -19.24 10.67 -5.43
C PRO A 17 -18.78 10.62 -3.96
N PRO A 18 -19.43 11.36 -3.05
CA PRO A 18 -18.99 11.45 -1.65
C PRO A 18 -18.95 10.08 -0.96
N ALA A 19 -19.74 9.11 -1.42
CA ALA A 19 -19.70 7.72 -0.97
C ALA A 19 -18.39 7.01 -1.36
N PHE A 20 -17.90 7.22 -2.59
CA PHE A 20 -16.67 6.60 -3.10
C PHE A 20 -15.44 7.09 -2.34
N ARG A 21 -15.38 8.40 -2.08
CA ARG A 21 -14.33 9.00 -1.26
C ARG A 21 -14.33 8.49 0.18
N ARG A 22 -15.51 8.30 0.79
CA ARG A 22 -15.63 7.72 2.14
C ARG A 22 -15.15 6.27 2.17
N PHE A 23 -15.44 5.52 1.10
CA PHE A 23 -15.01 4.14 0.96
C PHE A 23 -13.48 4.03 0.85
N THR A 24 -12.84 4.81 -0.03
CA THR A 24 -11.38 4.79 -0.21
C THR A 24 -10.60 5.31 0.99
N MET A 25 -11.23 6.18 1.80
CA MET A 25 -10.68 6.66 3.07
C MET A 25 -10.97 5.75 4.28
N SER A 26 -11.72 4.65 4.12
CA SER A 26 -11.96 3.72 5.22
C SER A 26 -10.88 2.64 5.25
N PRO A 27 -10.05 2.56 6.31
CA PRO A 27 -9.02 1.52 6.43
C PRO A 27 -9.61 0.13 6.54
N VAL A 28 -10.80 0.02 7.14
CA VAL A 28 -11.52 -1.25 7.24
C VAL A 28 -12.04 -1.67 5.87
N ALA A 29 -12.72 -0.77 5.14
CA ALA A 29 -13.30 -1.13 3.85
C ALA A 29 -12.21 -1.49 2.82
N MET A 30 -11.13 -0.70 2.77
CA MET A 30 -10.00 -0.97 1.87
C MET A 30 -9.20 -2.20 2.30
N GLY A 31 -9.03 -2.45 3.60
CA GLY A 31 -8.42 -3.67 4.10
C GLY A 31 -9.22 -4.91 3.68
N LEU A 32 -10.54 -4.90 3.92
CA LEU A 32 -11.43 -5.99 3.51
C LEU A 32 -11.41 -6.24 2.00
N LEU A 33 -11.50 -5.16 1.20
CA LEU A 33 -11.44 -5.25 -0.26
C LEU A 33 -10.11 -5.83 -0.73
N THR A 34 -9.00 -5.39 -0.14
CA THR A 34 -7.66 -5.89 -0.46
C THR A 34 -7.57 -7.39 -0.17
N GLY A 35 -7.97 -7.82 1.03
CA GLY A 35 -7.97 -9.24 1.41
C GLY A 35 -8.82 -10.10 0.49
N LEU A 36 -10.01 -9.61 0.11
CA LEU A 36 -10.87 -10.27 -0.86
C LEU A 36 -10.19 -10.44 -2.23
N ILE A 37 -9.68 -9.34 -2.82
CA ILE A 37 -9.07 -9.37 -4.15
C ILE A 37 -7.85 -10.31 -4.17
N VAL A 38 -7.00 -10.20 -3.15
CA VAL A 38 -5.78 -11.01 -3.03
C VAL A 38 -6.12 -12.49 -2.89
N ARG A 39 -7.14 -12.81 -2.09
CA ARG A 39 -7.57 -14.19 -1.87
C ARG A 39 -8.17 -14.80 -3.13
N LEU A 40 -9.00 -14.05 -3.86
CA LEU A 40 -9.55 -14.47 -5.15
C LEU A 40 -8.45 -14.66 -6.20
N TYR A 41 -7.52 -13.71 -6.30
CA TYR A 41 -6.35 -13.83 -7.18
C TYR A 41 -5.54 -15.10 -6.90
N ARG A 42 -5.29 -15.40 -5.62
CA ARG A 42 -4.55 -16.60 -5.21
C ARG A 42 -5.34 -17.88 -5.53
N ALA A 43 -6.65 -17.89 -5.27
CA ALA A 43 -7.50 -19.02 -5.61
C ALA A 43 -7.50 -19.29 -7.13
N LEU A 44 -7.58 -18.25 -7.95
CA LEU A 44 -7.55 -18.35 -9.42
C LEU A 44 -6.20 -18.85 -9.94
N THR A 45 -5.09 -18.29 -9.45
CA THR A 45 -3.74 -18.71 -9.89
C THR A 45 -3.44 -20.16 -9.52
N LEU A 46 -3.89 -20.61 -8.35
CA LEU A 46 -3.74 -22.02 -7.96
C LEU A 46 -4.70 -22.97 -8.70
N SER A 47 -5.83 -22.46 -9.22
CA SER A 47 -6.81 -23.28 -9.95
C SER A 47 -6.53 -23.39 -11.44
N MET A 48 -5.99 -22.34 -12.07
CA MET A 48 -5.75 -22.29 -13.52
C MET A 48 -4.31 -22.62 -13.91
N GLY A 49 -3.37 -22.51 -12.96
CA GLY A 49 -1.95 -22.57 -13.23
C GLY A 49 -1.29 -23.94 -13.02
N SER A 50 -0.17 -24.16 -13.72
CA SER A 50 0.68 -25.32 -13.47
C SER A 50 1.43 -25.17 -12.16
N THR A 51 0.93 -25.80 -11.09
CA THR A 51 1.58 -25.80 -9.76
C THR A 51 2.91 -26.53 -9.74
N SER A 52 3.21 -27.36 -10.76
CA SER A 52 4.51 -28.04 -10.91
C SER A 52 5.60 -27.13 -11.48
N SER A 53 5.24 -25.99 -12.06
CA SER A 53 6.21 -25.00 -12.55
C SER A 53 6.60 -24.02 -11.44
N MET A 54 7.84 -24.12 -10.97
CA MET A 54 8.39 -23.22 -9.95
C MET A 54 8.37 -21.75 -10.40
N VAL A 55 8.58 -21.49 -11.70
CA VAL A 55 8.53 -20.13 -12.28
C VAL A 55 7.11 -19.56 -12.19
N TYR A 56 6.10 -20.37 -12.50
CA TYR A 56 4.70 -19.94 -12.40
C TYR A 56 4.33 -19.59 -10.95
N VAL A 57 4.67 -20.46 -10.00
CA VAL A 57 4.40 -20.24 -8.58
C VAL A 57 5.14 -18.99 -8.08
N GLY A 58 6.41 -18.81 -8.47
CA GLY A 58 7.19 -17.63 -8.12
C GLY A 58 6.59 -16.32 -8.66
N LEU A 59 6.21 -16.29 -9.94
CA LEU A 59 5.55 -15.12 -10.54
C LEU A 59 4.21 -14.81 -9.90
N ALA A 60 3.38 -15.85 -9.68
CA ALA A 60 2.09 -15.69 -9.03
C ALA A 60 2.24 -15.09 -7.63
N PHE A 61 3.25 -15.54 -6.88
CA PHE A 61 3.61 -15.00 -5.57
C PHE A 61 4.04 -13.53 -5.64
N VAL A 62 4.98 -13.19 -6.51
CA VAL A 62 5.48 -11.81 -6.66
C VAL A 62 4.34 -10.85 -7.03
N LEU A 63 3.50 -11.23 -8.00
CA LEU A 63 2.34 -10.43 -8.42
C LEU A 63 1.33 -10.24 -7.29
N GLY A 64 1.04 -11.29 -6.51
CA GLY A 64 0.18 -11.18 -5.34
C GLY A 64 0.75 -10.20 -4.30
N GLN A 65 2.07 -10.21 -4.13
CA GLN A 65 2.75 -9.29 -3.23
C GLN A 65 2.69 -7.85 -3.75
N MET A 66 2.95 -7.62 -5.04
CA MET A 66 2.77 -6.30 -5.65
C MET A 66 1.35 -5.76 -5.50
N LEU A 67 0.34 -6.62 -5.56
CA LEU A 67 -1.07 -6.23 -5.44
C LEU A 67 -1.40 -5.73 -4.02
N ILE A 68 -1.00 -6.48 -2.98
CA ILE A 68 -1.16 -6.05 -1.58
C ILE A 68 -0.42 -4.74 -1.33
N LEU A 69 0.86 -4.68 -1.73
CA LEU A 69 1.71 -3.53 -1.47
C LEU A 69 1.26 -2.29 -2.24
N GLY A 70 0.80 -2.46 -3.48
CA GLY A 70 0.24 -1.39 -4.31
C GLY A 70 -1.03 -0.81 -3.72
N LEU A 71 -1.99 -1.66 -3.34
CA LEU A 71 -3.24 -1.22 -2.71
C LEU A 71 -3.00 -0.56 -1.34
N ALA A 72 -2.09 -1.14 -0.54
CA ALA A 72 -1.66 -0.53 0.71
C ALA A 72 -1.04 0.86 0.47
N THR A 73 -0.19 1.02 -0.55
CA THR A 73 0.43 2.31 -0.88
C THR A 73 -0.60 3.35 -1.29
N VAL A 74 -1.53 2.98 -2.18
CA VAL A 74 -2.61 3.87 -2.60
C VAL A 74 -3.45 4.31 -1.40
N HIS A 75 -3.77 3.38 -0.50
CA HIS A 75 -4.57 3.70 0.69
C HIS A 75 -3.80 4.55 1.70
N LEU A 76 -2.55 4.19 2.03
CA LEU A 76 -1.72 4.92 3.00
C LEU A 76 -1.32 6.32 2.48
N GLY A 77 -1.18 6.47 1.16
CA GLY A 77 -0.92 7.75 0.49
C GLY A 77 -1.99 8.81 0.77
N ASN A 78 -3.19 8.41 1.16
CA ASN A 78 -4.28 9.34 1.52
C ASN A 78 -4.14 9.92 2.94
N PHE A 79 -3.19 9.45 3.75
CA PHE A 79 -3.07 9.83 5.16
C PHE A 79 -1.68 10.37 5.52
N THR A 80 -1.65 11.21 6.56
CA THR A 80 -0.40 11.69 7.13
C THR A 80 0.33 10.59 7.91
N LEU A 81 1.67 10.62 7.89
CA LEU A 81 2.53 9.63 8.56
C LEU A 81 2.19 9.37 10.04
N ARG A 82 1.72 10.38 10.78
CA ARG A 82 1.33 10.19 12.20
C ARG A 82 0.14 9.24 12.36
N ARG A 83 -0.80 9.25 11.40
CA ARG A 83 -1.96 8.36 11.42
C ARG A 83 -1.61 6.93 11.03
N TRP A 84 -0.49 6.71 10.32
CA TRP A 84 -0.08 5.36 9.89
C TRP A 84 0.11 4.41 11.07
N LEU A 85 0.54 4.91 12.23
CA LEU A 85 0.76 4.09 13.45
C LEU A 85 -0.47 3.28 13.87
N TYR A 86 -1.67 3.82 13.68
CA TYR A 86 -2.91 3.13 14.03
C TYR A 86 -3.65 2.60 12.81
N LEU A 87 -3.50 3.25 11.65
CA LEU A 87 -4.16 2.81 10.42
C LEU A 87 -3.55 1.53 9.84
N VAL A 88 -2.23 1.36 9.93
CA VAL A 88 -1.55 0.16 9.40
C VAL A 88 -2.00 -1.11 10.14
N PRO A 89 -2.02 -1.14 11.49
CA PRO A 89 -2.57 -2.28 12.22
C PRO A 89 -4.03 -2.55 11.87
N VAL A 90 -4.88 -1.51 11.81
CA VAL A 90 -6.31 -1.66 11.48
C VAL A 90 -6.50 -2.23 10.07
N PHE A 91 -5.74 -1.71 9.10
CA PHE A 91 -5.76 -2.21 7.73
C PHE A 91 -5.31 -3.67 7.66
N ALA A 92 -4.21 -4.02 8.34
CA ALA A 92 -3.70 -5.39 8.36
C ALA A 92 -4.68 -6.36 9.01
N ILE A 93 -5.33 -5.98 10.13
CA ILE A 93 -6.34 -6.82 10.77
C ILE A 93 -7.55 -6.99 9.85
N ALA A 94 -8.04 -5.91 9.24
CA ALA A 94 -9.18 -5.97 8.33
C ALA A 94 -8.89 -6.83 7.09
N GLU A 95 -7.68 -6.71 6.52
CA GLU A 95 -7.22 -7.55 5.40
C GLU A 95 -7.23 -9.03 5.76
N VAL A 96 -6.69 -9.39 6.92
CA VAL A 96 -6.68 -10.78 7.36
C VAL A 96 -8.09 -11.28 7.66
N VAL A 97 -8.95 -10.48 8.29
CA VAL A 97 -10.35 -10.87 8.53
C VAL A 97 -11.05 -11.22 7.21
N ALA A 98 -10.87 -10.41 6.16
CA ALA A 98 -11.40 -10.75 4.85
C ALA A 98 -10.79 -12.05 4.29
N GLU A 99 -9.47 -12.22 4.38
CA GLU A 99 -8.82 -13.44 3.88
C GLU A 99 -9.36 -14.70 4.58
N VAL A 100 -9.58 -14.62 5.88
CA VAL A 100 -10.11 -15.71 6.71
C VAL A 100 -11.56 -16.03 6.38
N LEU A 101 -12.40 -15.01 6.17
CA LEU A 101 -13.80 -15.19 5.78
C LEU A 101 -13.92 -15.79 4.36
N VAL A 102 -13.11 -15.32 3.42
CA VAL A 102 -13.10 -15.85 2.06
C VAL A 102 -12.55 -17.28 2.06
N SER A 103 -11.51 -17.56 2.85
CA SER A 103 -11.01 -18.92 3.09
C SER A 103 -12.13 -19.83 3.61
N LEU A 104 -12.85 -19.40 4.65
CA LEU A 104 -13.96 -20.16 5.22
C LEU A 104 -15.05 -20.43 4.17
N ALA A 105 -15.39 -19.43 3.35
CA ALA A 105 -16.36 -19.57 2.27
C ALA A 105 -15.90 -20.56 1.18
N LEU A 106 -14.61 -20.53 0.83
CA LEU A 106 -14.01 -21.45 -0.15
C LEU A 106 -13.92 -22.89 0.38
N VAL A 107 -13.63 -23.06 1.67
CA VAL A 107 -13.68 -24.36 2.36
C VAL A 107 -15.12 -24.89 2.38
N ALA A 108 -16.10 -24.06 2.74
CA ALA A 108 -17.51 -24.45 2.74
C ALA A 108 -18.02 -24.82 1.34
N ALA A 109 -17.52 -24.14 0.29
CA ALA A 109 -17.84 -24.43 -1.09
C ALA A 109 -17.00 -25.59 -1.70
N GLY A 110 -16.07 -26.17 -0.94
CA GLY A 110 -15.23 -27.30 -1.38
C GLY A 110 -14.15 -26.93 -2.41
N PHE A 111 -13.88 -25.65 -2.65
CA PHE A 111 -12.87 -25.20 -3.61
C PHE A 111 -11.46 -25.12 -3.02
N GLU A 112 -11.32 -25.10 -1.70
CA GLU A 112 -10.01 -24.92 -1.06
C GLU A 112 -9.24 -26.25 -0.91
N ARG A 113 -8.01 -26.28 -1.43
CA ARG A 113 -7.09 -27.44 -1.35
C ARG A 113 -5.86 -27.07 -0.54
N LEU A 114 -5.54 -27.90 0.45
CA LEU A 114 -4.30 -27.89 1.23
C LEU A 114 -3.33 -28.89 0.59
N GLY A 115 -2.55 -28.42 -0.38
CA GLY A 115 -1.62 -29.28 -1.13
C GLY A 115 -2.36 -30.32 -1.98
N SER A 116 -2.16 -31.62 -1.68
CA SER A 116 -2.80 -32.71 -2.42
C SER A 116 -4.22 -33.04 -1.93
N ARG A 117 -4.63 -32.57 -0.75
CA ARG A 117 -5.94 -32.88 -0.13
C ARG A 117 -6.87 -31.67 -0.12
N GLN A 118 -8.17 -31.95 -0.06
CA GLN A 118 -9.19 -30.92 0.15
C GLN A 118 -9.10 -30.45 1.60
N ALA A 119 -9.18 -29.13 1.82
CA ALA A 119 -9.10 -28.55 3.14
C ALA A 119 -10.37 -28.89 3.95
N VAL A 120 -10.19 -29.34 5.20
CA VAL A 120 -11.31 -29.63 6.11
C VAL A 120 -11.41 -28.50 7.13
N PHE A 121 -12.60 -28.26 7.69
CA PHE A 121 -12.82 -27.22 8.71
C PHE A 121 -11.87 -27.32 9.93
N ALA A 122 -11.33 -28.51 10.23
CA ALA A 122 -10.37 -28.70 11.31
C ALA A 122 -8.98 -28.07 11.02
N ASP A 123 -8.60 -27.91 9.75
CA ASP A 123 -7.32 -27.32 9.34
C ASP A 123 -7.37 -25.78 9.31
N TRP A 124 -8.58 -25.23 9.29
CA TRP A 124 -8.85 -23.80 9.13
C TRP A 124 -8.20 -22.91 10.21
N PRO A 125 -8.22 -23.25 11.53
CA PRO A 125 -7.63 -22.39 12.56
C PRO A 125 -6.11 -22.24 12.40
N GLY A 126 -5.39 -23.34 12.14
CA GLY A 126 -3.93 -23.31 11.99
C GLY A 126 -3.47 -22.60 10.71
N MET A 127 -4.20 -22.81 9.62
CA MET A 127 -3.95 -22.13 8.34
C MET A 127 -4.22 -20.63 8.45
N THR A 128 -5.26 -20.25 9.20
CA THR A 128 -5.62 -18.86 9.47
C THR A 128 -4.57 -18.14 10.31
N ILE A 129 -4.12 -18.74 11.43
CA ILE A 129 -3.16 -18.11 12.35
C ILE A 129 -1.79 -17.89 11.68
N SER A 130 -1.30 -18.89 10.95
CA SER A 130 -0.03 -18.76 10.22
C SER A 130 -0.10 -17.67 9.15
N THR A 131 -1.20 -17.61 8.41
CA THR A 131 -1.44 -16.56 7.40
C THR A 131 -1.53 -15.18 8.06
N LEU A 132 -2.28 -15.04 9.15
CA LEU A 132 -2.41 -13.82 9.94
C LEU A 132 -1.03 -13.28 10.35
N LEU A 133 -0.18 -14.12 10.94
CA LEU A 133 1.13 -13.69 11.44
C LEU A 133 2.05 -13.23 10.31
N TRP A 134 2.16 -14.00 9.22
CA TRP A 134 3.03 -13.64 8.09
C TRP A 134 2.53 -12.41 7.33
N ARG A 135 1.22 -12.30 7.12
CA ARG A 135 0.59 -11.14 6.46
C ARG A 135 0.73 -9.88 7.29
N PHE A 136 0.40 -9.97 8.57
CA PHE A 136 0.55 -8.84 9.49
C PHE A 136 1.99 -8.35 9.54
N ALA A 137 2.95 -9.27 9.71
CA ALA A 137 4.38 -8.95 9.71
C ALA A 137 4.82 -8.29 8.40
N ALA A 138 4.40 -8.83 7.24
CA ALA A 138 4.73 -8.27 5.93
C ALA A 138 4.17 -6.85 5.74
N ILE A 139 2.91 -6.62 6.10
CA ILE A 139 2.25 -5.30 5.96
C ILE A 139 2.90 -4.28 6.89
N VAL A 140 3.16 -4.63 8.14
CA VAL A 140 3.80 -3.73 9.12
C VAL A 140 5.23 -3.40 8.69
N LEU A 141 6.01 -4.40 8.27
CA LEU A 141 7.38 -4.19 7.77
C LEU A 141 7.37 -3.27 6.55
N TYR A 142 6.50 -3.54 5.58
CA TYR A 142 6.37 -2.73 4.38
C TYR A 142 5.97 -1.28 4.70
N ALA A 143 4.97 -1.07 5.54
CA ALA A 143 4.52 0.26 5.90
C ALA A 143 5.62 1.06 6.63
N THR A 144 6.43 0.37 7.44
CA THR A 144 7.59 0.99 8.11
C THR A 144 8.66 1.41 7.11
N LEU A 145 8.99 0.54 6.14
CA LEU A 145 9.92 0.87 5.06
C LEU A 145 9.42 2.04 4.22
N LEU A 146 8.14 2.01 3.82
CA LEU A 146 7.51 3.08 3.05
C LEU A 146 7.51 4.41 3.82
N ALA A 147 7.22 4.38 5.12
CA ALA A 147 7.29 5.56 5.98
C ALA A 147 8.71 6.15 6.01
N GLY A 148 9.73 5.30 6.11
CA GLY A 148 11.14 5.69 6.04
C GLY A 148 11.48 6.37 4.70
N VAL A 149 11.06 5.78 3.58
CA VAL A 149 11.27 6.36 2.24
C VAL A 149 10.59 7.72 2.11
N VAL A 150 9.33 7.84 2.53
CA VAL A 150 8.59 9.12 2.46
C VAL A 150 9.26 10.20 3.33
N GLN A 151 9.72 9.85 4.53
CA GLN A 151 10.46 10.78 5.39
C GLN A 151 11.78 11.22 4.76
N LEU A 152 12.52 10.28 4.17
CA LEU A 152 13.78 10.59 3.49
C LEU A 152 13.57 11.53 2.30
N VAL A 153 12.59 11.24 1.44
CA VAL A 153 12.25 12.11 0.30
C VAL A 153 11.86 13.51 0.79
N ARG A 154 11.00 13.60 1.81
CA ARG A 154 10.59 14.88 2.39
C ARG A 154 11.78 15.65 2.97
N TYR A 155 12.69 14.96 3.66
CA TYR A 155 13.92 15.56 4.18
C TYR A 155 14.81 16.09 3.07
N LEU A 156 15.00 15.32 1.98
CA LEU A 156 15.83 15.72 0.84
C LEU A 156 15.24 16.94 0.12
N LEU A 157 13.92 16.99 -0.07
CA LEU A 157 13.23 18.15 -0.65
C LEU A 157 13.38 19.40 0.21
N LEU A 158 13.11 19.29 1.52
CA LEU A 158 13.29 20.41 2.46
C LEU A 158 14.74 20.89 2.52
N LYS A 159 15.72 19.98 2.40
CA LYS A 159 17.14 20.32 2.36
C LYS A 159 17.52 21.07 1.09
N ARG A 160 16.91 20.75 -0.06
CA ARG A 160 17.10 21.48 -1.32
C ARG A 160 16.49 22.87 -1.26
N GLU A 161 15.24 22.99 -0.81
CA GLU A 161 14.53 24.26 -0.68
C GLU A 161 15.25 25.24 0.26
N LYS A 162 15.77 24.76 1.39
CA LYS A 162 16.60 25.59 2.29
C LYS A 162 17.90 26.07 1.64
N ARG A 163 18.54 25.24 0.81
CA ARG A 163 19.77 25.64 0.09
C ARG A 163 19.45 26.71 -0.94
N GLU A 164 18.40 26.52 -1.73
CA GLU A 164 17.95 27.49 -2.74
C GLU A 164 17.55 28.83 -2.10
N GLY A 165 16.73 28.81 -1.05
CA GLY A 165 16.33 30.03 -0.34
C GLY A 165 17.47 30.73 0.42
N THR A 166 18.58 30.04 0.70
CA THR A 166 19.78 30.69 1.27
C THR A 166 20.59 31.38 0.16
N LEU A 167 20.70 30.76 -1.01
CA LEU A 167 21.37 31.35 -2.17
C LEU A 167 20.66 32.62 -2.64
N ASP A 168 19.33 32.61 -2.72
CA ASP A 168 18.55 33.78 -3.14
C ASP A 168 18.70 34.97 -2.18
N ARG A 169 18.82 34.72 -0.87
CA ARG A 169 19.07 35.77 0.12
C ARG A 169 20.45 36.40 -0.03
N VAL A 170 21.49 35.58 -0.19
CA VAL A 170 22.87 36.06 -0.35
C VAL A 170 23.02 36.85 -1.64
N THR A 171 22.44 36.37 -2.74
CA THR A 171 22.45 37.09 -4.02
C THR A 171 21.63 38.39 -3.96
N GLY A 172 20.47 38.37 -3.28
CA GLY A 172 19.63 39.54 -3.06
C GLY A 172 20.35 40.65 -2.26
N GLU A 173 21.04 40.29 -1.18
CA GLU A 173 21.83 41.22 -0.37
C GLU A 173 22.99 41.83 -1.17
N GLN A 174 23.71 41.03 -1.97
CA GLN A 174 24.78 41.55 -2.83
C GLN A 174 24.26 42.52 -3.90
N THR A 175 23.08 42.27 -4.49
CA THR A 175 22.49 43.20 -5.44
C THR A 175 21.97 44.50 -4.80
N ALA A 176 21.55 44.46 -3.53
CA ALA A 176 21.13 45.66 -2.81
C ALA A 176 22.34 46.55 -2.45
N VAL A 177 23.41 45.95 -1.94
CA VAL A 177 24.65 46.67 -1.59
C VAL A 177 25.28 47.35 -2.80
N ASN A 178 25.26 46.71 -3.98
CA ASN A 178 25.83 47.24 -5.21
C ASN A 178 24.96 48.33 -5.89
N ARG A 179 23.75 48.59 -5.37
CA ARG A 179 22.84 49.63 -5.87
C ARG A 179 22.95 50.93 -5.08
N ASP A 180 23.43 50.84 -3.85
CA ASP A 180 23.60 51.96 -2.91
C ASP A 180 25.02 52.55 -2.93
N SER A 181 25.92 51.98 -3.73
CA SER A 181 27.29 52.44 -4.01
C SER A 181 27.40 53.10 -5.38
#